data_AF-A0A353ZAY5-F1
#
_entry.id   AF-A0A353ZAY5-F1
#
_cell.length_a   1.000
_cell.length_b   1.000
_cell.length_c   1.000
_cell.angle_alpha   90.00
_cell.angle_beta   90.00
_cell.angle_gamma   90.00
#
_symmetry.space_group_name_H-M   'P 1'
#
loop_
_entity.id
_entity.type
_entity.pdbx_description
1 polymer ?
#
loop_
_entity_poly.entity_id
_entity_poly.type
_entity_poly.pdbx_seq_one_letter_code
_entity_poly.pdbx_strand_id
1 'polypeptide(L)'
;MTNPTDLPTEAVFEAIRQGMRQVHSEVGLAQRDQHPRAIGVVRARFEVADVPAEYALGLFAGRRVFDAWIRFSNGKELHDDRQPDVHGMAIQVLDVPGQRQGGDPLRSLCQDFVLVDHPVFFARDARHFLEFLELKGRQAKELSGAAGNPSELTSLKQRQLREMIGGFPVLTHFFSQPENVLASTYSSQTPFQFGPMAGRWFAKPLPGETPLPVGQDTPHRLSEALQASLSTGCEVRFAFGIQLQSDLQRMPLEDATDPWTGAPQITLATITIPPQEIAGEIPAQFAEALEFNPWHALVEHLPLGSINQVRRLAYADSQQARRKARQLPETRTGEANRAMLQRFFECFAKRDAMGMRACLHPDVEFQDIGFDLRGDEVGAMWSMITTPKHPDQVQHPIQVQLHSSTVTGSTGEAHWSCQYLLIPDKGGAPLPIENTTTSKFEFVDGLIRRQHDDCDFWKWFRQVKKEFWIGDIMSWIDQLEDWLEKATGLDVPPDIEQKARHGVRQTARRKLDEFLMSNPFARYTRES
;
A
#
# COMPACT_ATOMS: atom_id res chain seq x y z
N MET A 1 22.28 -20.18 -31.08
CA MET A 1 22.18 -21.30 -30.12
C MET A 1 22.91 -20.86 -28.87
N THR A 2 22.18 -20.62 -27.78
CA THR A 2 22.78 -20.43 -26.45
C THR A 2 23.48 -21.73 -26.06
N ASN A 3 24.71 -21.61 -25.53
CA ASN A 3 25.48 -22.79 -25.14
C ASN A 3 24.77 -23.45 -23.94
N PRO A 4 24.60 -24.78 -23.88
CA PRO A 4 23.89 -25.44 -22.78
C PRO A 4 24.48 -25.16 -21.38
N THR A 5 25.74 -24.71 -21.32
CA THR A 5 26.45 -24.30 -20.11
C THR A 5 26.06 -22.91 -19.59
N ASP A 6 25.40 -22.09 -20.40
CA ASP A 6 25.05 -20.70 -20.04
C ASP A 6 23.68 -20.61 -19.34
N LEU A 7 22.83 -21.64 -19.48
CA LEU A 7 21.55 -21.70 -18.80
C LEU A 7 21.76 -21.73 -17.27
N PRO A 8 20.93 -21.03 -16.48
CA PRO A 8 21.04 -21.06 -15.03
C PRO A 8 20.81 -22.48 -14.50
N THR A 9 21.65 -22.91 -13.56
CA THR A 9 21.47 -24.19 -12.87
C THR A 9 20.36 -24.08 -11.81
N GLU A 10 19.87 -25.22 -11.34
CA GLU A 10 18.89 -25.27 -10.23
C GLU A 10 19.39 -24.53 -8.98
N ALA A 11 20.71 -24.55 -8.73
CA ALA A 11 21.34 -23.81 -7.64
C ALA A 11 21.17 -22.27 -7.77
N VAL A 12 21.22 -21.72 -8.99
CA VAL A 12 20.98 -20.29 -9.23
C VAL A 12 19.54 -19.94 -8.87
N PHE A 13 18.58 -20.75 -9.30
CA PHE A 13 17.16 -20.52 -8.99
C PHE A 13 16.85 -20.62 -7.49
N GLU A 14 17.49 -21.55 -6.78
CA GLU A 14 17.34 -21.68 -5.33
C GLU A 14 17.98 -20.48 -4.59
N ALA A 15 19.16 -20.01 -5.02
CA ALA A 15 19.77 -18.80 -4.47
C ALA A 15 18.89 -17.56 -4.67
N ILE A 16 18.28 -17.41 -5.85
CA ILE A 16 17.33 -16.34 -6.13
C ILE A 16 16.11 -16.46 -5.21
N ARG A 17 15.55 -17.66 -5.05
CA ARG A 17 14.40 -17.90 -4.18
C ARG A 17 14.71 -17.51 -2.72
N GLN A 18 15.90 -17.84 -2.22
CA GLN A 18 16.36 -17.44 -0.89
C GLN A 18 16.54 -15.92 -0.76
N GLY A 19 17.20 -15.30 -1.73
CA GLY A 19 17.39 -13.85 -1.78
C GLY A 19 16.06 -13.08 -1.80
N MET A 20 15.09 -13.55 -2.60
CA MET A 20 13.73 -13.00 -2.62
C MET A 20 13.05 -13.13 -1.26
N ARG A 21 13.06 -14.32 -0.63
CA ARG A 21 12.44 -14.52 0.69
C ARG A 21 13.02 -13.62 1.78
N GLN A 22 14.31 -13.32 1.73
CA GLN A 22 14.94 -12.40 2.66
C GLN A 22 14.36 -10.99 2.52
N VAL A 23 14.25 -10.49 1.28
CA VAL A 23 13.58 -9.21 0.98
C VAL A 23 12.11 -9.23 1.38
N HIS A 24 11.40 -10.34 1.19
CA HIS A 24 9.97 -10.47 1.49
C HIS A 24 9.66 -10.43 3.00
N SER A 25 10.59 -10.86 3.86
CA SER A 25 10.39 -10.84 5.32
C SER A 25 10.17 -9.43 5.89
N GLU A 26 10.55 -8.38 5.14
CA GLU A 26 10.43 -6.98 5.53
C GLU A 26 9.05 -6.36 5.21
N VAL A 27 8.27 -6.94 4.28
CA VAL A 27 6.99 -6.38 3.75
C VAL A 27 5.74 -6.98 4.43
N GLY A 28 5.90 -8.06 5.20
CA GLY A 28 4.82 -8.73 5.92
C GLY A 28 4.05 -9.76 5.07
N LEU A 29 3.68 -10.89 5.69
CA LEU A 29 3.23 -12.12 5.02
C LEU A 29 1.90 -12.02 4.24
N ALA A 30 1.16 -10.91 4.37
CA ALA A 30 -0.16 -10.73 3.76
C ALA A 30 -0.16 -9.89 2.47
N GLN A 31 0.89 -9.09 2.22
CA GLN A 31 0.96 -8.19 1.07
C GLN A 31 1.73 -8.80 -0.11
N ARG A 32 1.57 -8.24 -1.31
CA ARG A 32 2.38 -8.65 -2.47
C ARG A 32 3.75 -8.00 -2.36
N ASP A 33 4.80 -8.81 -2.50
CA ASP A 33 6.19 -8.36 -2.33
C ASP A 33 6.62 -7.32 -3.38
N GLN A 34 6.02 -7.41 -4.57
CA GLN A 34 6.07 -6.41 -5.63
C GLN A 34 4.65 -6.16 -6.11
N HIS A 35 4.42 -4.94 -6.56
CA HIS A 35 3.10 -4.41 -6.81
C HIS A 35 2.10 -4.50 -5.64
N PRO A 36 2.50 -4.09 -4.41
CA PRO A 36 1.67 -4.21 -3.22
C PRO A 36 0.37 -3.39 -3.32
N ARG A 37 0.47 -2.14 -3.79
CA ARG A 37 -0.67 -1.23 -3.90
C ARG A 37 -1.42 -1.41 -5.21
N ALA A 38 -2.71 -1.71 -5.13
CA ALA A 38 -3.61 -1.58 -6.26
C ALA A 38 -3.94 -0.10 -6.48
N ILE A 39 -3.90 0.34 -7.74
CA ILE A 39 -4.48 1.62 -8.18
C ILE A 39 -5.98 1.43 -8.42
N GLY A 40 -6.35 0.26 -8.96
CA GLY A 40 -7.74 -0.16 -9.09
C GLY A 40 -7.85 -1.53 -9.74
N VAL A 41 -8.99 -2.19 -9.51
CA VAL A 41 -9.38 -3.42 -10.20
C VAL A 41 -10.63 -3.13 -11.01
N VAL A 42 -10.68 -3.57 -12.26
CA VAL A 42 -11.77 -3.27 -13.19
C VAL A 42 -12.21 -4.53 -13.91
N ARG A 43 -13.50 -4.57 -14.28
CA ARG A 43 -14.05 -5.53 -15.23
C ARG A 43 -13.69 -5.09 -16.65
N ALA A 44 -13.43 -6.04 -17.53
CA ALA A 44 -13.17 -5.80 -18.93
C ALA A 44 -13.69 -6.94 -19.80
N ARG A 45 -13.84 -6.67 -21.10
CA ARG A 45 -14.06 -7.66 -22.15
C ARG A 45 -12.77 -7.82 -22.95
N PHE A 46 -12.39 -9.06 -23.24
CA PHE A 46 -11.24 -9.41 -24.07
C PHE A 46 -11.75 -10.01 -25.38
N GLU A 47 -11.66 -9.25 -26.46
CA GLU A 47 -12.25 -9.59 -27.76
C GLU A 47 -11.17 -10.01 -28.74
N VAL A 48 -11.05 -11.31 -28.98
CA VAL A 48 -10.14 -11.88 -29.98
C VAL A 48 -10.62 -11.50 -31.38
N ALA A 49 -9.74 -10.83 -32.12
CA ALA A 49 -10.01 -10.40 -33.49
C ALA A 49 -10.01 -11.59 -34.46
N ASP A 50 -10.49 -11.37 -35.68
CA ASP A 50 -10.24 -12.28 -36.78
C ASP A 50 -8.79 -12.08 -37.23
N VAL A 51 -7.90 -13.00 -36.85
CA VAL A 51 -6.47 -12.93 -37.10
C VAL A 51 -6.09 -13.86 -38.25
N PRO A 52 -5.02 -13.54 -39.02
CA PRO A 52 -4.48 -14.46 -40.02
C PRO A 52 -4.24 -15.87 -39.44
N ALA A 53 -4.41 -16.90 -40.27
CA ALA A 53 -4.40 -18.30 -39.83
C ALA A 53 -3.10 -18.69 -39.10
N GLU A 54 -1.96 -18.09 -39.46
CA GLU A 54 -0.68 -18.28 -38.79
C GLU A 54 -0.63 -17.74 -37.35
N TYR A 55 -1.56 -16.85 -36.97
CA TYR A 55 -1.67 -16.24 -35.64
C TYR A 55 -2.90 -16.74 -34.87
N ALA A 56 -3.73 -17.59 -35.47
CA ALA A 56 -4.88 -18.20 -34.84
C ALA A 56 -4.47 -19.38 -33.92
N LEU A 57 -3.77 -19.08 -32.82
CA LEU A 57 -3.12 -20.06 -31.94
C LEU A 57 -3.58 -19.93 -30.47
N GLY A 58 -3.86 -21.07 -29.82
CA GLY A 58 -4.28 -21.12 -28.41
C GLY A 58 -5.52 -20.27 -28.15
N LEU A 59 -5.42 -19.33 -27.19
CA LEU A 59 -6.46 -18.32 -26.89
C LEU A 59 -6.99 -17.59 -28.15
N PHE A 60 -6.15 -17.43 -29.18
CA PHE A 60 -6.47 -16.65 -30.37
C PHE A 60 -6.99 -17.48 -31.55
N ALA A 61 -7.27 -18.78 -31.34
CA ALA A 61 -7.65 -19.72 -32.40
C ALA A 61 -9.02 -19.45 -33.07
N GLY A 62 -9.75 -18.43 -32.63
CA GLY A 62 -10.98 -17.99 -33.28
C GLY A 62 -11.57 -16.76 -32.62
N ARG A 63 -12.42 -16.05 -33.37
CA ARG A 63 -13.14 -14.89 -32.87
C ARG A 63 -13.98 -15.27 -31.65
N ARG A 64 -13.69 -14.66 -30.52
CA ARG A 64 -14.42 -14.87 -29.26
C ARG A 64 -14.27 -13.67 -28.34
N VAL A 65 -15.32 -13.44 -27.55
CA VAL A 65 -15.31 -12.47 -26.47
C VAL A 65 -15.24 -13.23 -25.15
N PHE A 66 -14.35 -12.80 -24.27
CA PHE A 66 -14.18 -13.33 -22.93
C PHE A 66 -14.37 -12.22 -21.91
N ASP A 67 -14.88 -12.57 -20.74
CA ASP A 67 -14.81 -11.68 -19.58
C ASP A 67 -13.38 -11.68 -19.02
N ALA A 68 -12.96 -10.54 -18.47
CA ALA A 68 -11.64 -10.39 -17.88
C ALA A 68 -11.67 -9.48 -16.65
N TRP A 69 -10.76 -9.76 -15.71
CA TRP A 69 -10.40 -8.87 -14.62
C TRP A 69 -9.06 -8.21 -14.91
N ILE A 70 -8.95 -6.91 -14.65
CA ILE A 70 -7.69 -6.17 -14.81
C ILE A 70 -7.35 -5.49 -13.49
N ARG A 71 -6.12 -5.65 -13.02
CA ARG A 71 -5.56 -4.92 -11.89
C ARG A 71 -4.47 -3.97 -12.37
N PHE A 72 -4.67 -2.69 -12.09
CA PHE A 72 -3.64 -1.66 -12.18
C PHE A 72 -2.95 -1.50 -10.82
N SER A 73 -1.64 -1.26 -10.82
CA SER A 73 -0.88 -1.18 -9.56
C SER A 73 0.43 -0.44 -9.69
N ASN A 74 0.88 0.21 -8.63
CA ASN A 74 2.27 0.64 -8.46
C ASN A 74 3.17 -0.59 -8.24
N GLY A 75 4.48 -0.45 -8.39
CA GLY A 75 5.45 -1.54 -8.31
C GLY A 75 6.08 -1.68 -6.93
N LYS A 76 6.39 -0.55 -6.29
CA LYS A 76 6.96 -0.47 -4.95
C LYS A 76 6.19 0.49 -4.04
N GLU A 77 5.65 1.57 -4.61
CA GLU A 77 5.01 2.61 -3.83
C GLU A 77 3.74 2.11 -3.14
N LEU A 78 3.69 2.32 -1.82
CA LEU A 78 2.59 1.90 -0.98
C LEU A 78 1.57 3.02 -0.73
N HIS A 79 1.97 4.28 -0.91
CA HIS A 79 1.22 5.40 -0.32
C HIS A 79 1.05 6.62 -1.22
N ASP A 80 1.99 6.92 -2.13
CA ASP A 80 1.93 8.15 -2.95
C ASP A 80 2.09 7.84 -4.45
N ASP A 81 0.97 7.95 -5.19
CA ASP A 81 0.88 7.73 -6.64
C ASP A 81 1.64 8.78 -7.48
N ARG A 82 2.18 9.83 -6.85
CA ARG A 82 2.92 10.90 -7.55
C ARG A 82 4.41 10.62 -7.67
N GLN A 83 4.93 9.67 -6.91
CA GLN A 83 6.34 9.29 -6.98
C GLN A 83 6.61 8.47 -8.25
N PRO A 84 7.80 8.59 -8.86
CA PRO A 84 8.13 7.77 -10.01
C PRO A 84 8.21 6.30 -9.60
N ASP A 85 7.44 5.45 -10.30
CA ASP A 85 7.41 4.02 -10.05
C ASP A 85 7.21 3.27 -11.38
N VAL A 86 7.12 1.95 -11.30
CA VAL A 86 6.71 1.09 -12.40
C VAL A 86 5.26 0.66 -12.19
N HIS A 87 4.44 0.70 -13.23
CA HIS A 87 3.01 0.45 -13.15
C HIS A 87 2.63 -0.84 -13.85
N GLY A 88 1.94 -1.73 -13.13
CA GLY A 88 1.48 -3.02 -13.64
C GLY A 88 0.08 -2.95 -14.24
N MET A 89 -0.14 -3.73 -15.30
CA MET A 89 -1.46 -4.11 -15.83
C MET A 89 -1.51 -5.65 -15.84
N ALA A 90 -2.15 -6.23 -14.83
CA ALA A 90 -2.35 -7.67 -14.76
C ALA A 90 -3.77 -8.02 -15.23
N ILE A 91 -3.87 -8.86 -16.25
CA ILE A 91 -5.12 -9.24 -16.92
C ILE A 91 -5.37 -10.72 -16.63
N GLN A 92 -6.57 -11.07 -16.21
CA GLN A 92 -7.02 -12.45 -16.06
C GLN A 92 -8.21 -12.65 -16.99
N VAL A 93 -8.00 -13.37 -18.09
CA VAL A 93 -9.04 -13.74 -19.06
C VAL A 93 -9.73 -15.02 -18.57
N LEU A 94 -11.05 -14.99 -18.45
CA LEU A 94 -11.85 -16.06 -17.87
C LEU A 94 -12.34 -17.05 -18.92
N ASP A 95 -12.70 -18.26 -18.48
CA ASP A 95 -13.35 -19.29 -19.30
C ASP A 95 -12.65 -19.62 -20.62
N VAL A 96 -11.31 -19.61 -20.57
CA VAL A 96 -10.40 -19.95 -21.66
C VAL A 96 -10.19 -21.47 -21.70
N PRO A 97 -10.76 -22.18 -22.69
CA PRO A 97 -10.55 -23.61 -22.84
C PRO A 97 -9.13 -23.91 -23.34
N GLY A 98 -8.65 -25.11 -23.07
CA GLY A 98 -7.36 -25.60 -23.56
C GLY A 98 -6.48 -26.17 -22.45
N GLN A 99 -5.43 -26.87 -22.87
CA GLN A 99 -4.49 -27.51 -21.96
C GLN A 99 -3.55 -26.48 -21.34
N ARG A 100 -3.23 -26.64 -20.06
CA ARG A 100 -2.28 -25.80 -19.32
C ARG A 100 -1.17 -26.67 -18.74
N GLN A 101 0.01 -26.07 -18.57
CA GLN A 101 1.14 -26.77 -17.94
C GLN A 101 1.04 -26.66 -16.42
N GLY A 102 0.51 -27.70 -15.79
CA GLY A 102 0.19 -27.66 -14.36
C GLY A 102 -0.99 -26.73 -14.06
N GLY A 103 -1.45 -26.70 -12.81
CA GLY A 103 -2.49 -25.76 -12.41
C GLY A 103 -3.25 -26.16 -11.16
N ASP A 104 -3.74 -25.12 -10.47
CA ASP A 104 -4.78 -25.23 -9.46
C ASP A 104 -6.10 -25.60 -10.15
N PRO A 105 -6.75 -26.74 -9.80
CA PRO A 105 -8.03 -27.15 -10.40
C PRO A 105 -9.12 -26.07 -10.30
N LEU A 106 -9.04 -25.18 -9.30
CA LEU A 106 -9.99 -24.07 -9.11
C LEU A 106 -9.78 -22.91 -10.07
N ARG A 107 -8.68 -22.90 -10.84
CA ARG A 107 -8.30 -21.83 -11.79
C ARG A 107 -7.99 -22.37 -13.17
N SER A 108 -8.43 -23.60 -13.45
CA SER A 108 -8.06 -24.36 -14.64
C SER A 108 -8.52 -23.76 -15.97
N LEU A 109 -9.34 -22.69 -15.94
CA LEU A 109 -9.90 -22.04 -17.12
C LEU A 109 -9.47 -20.57 -17.29
N CYS A 110 -8.51 -20.06 -16.51
CA CYS A 110 -8.01 -18.68 -16.68
C CYS A 110 -6.76 -18.62 -17.56
N GLN A 111 -6.57 -17.54 -18.31
CA GLN A 111 -5.29 -17.16 -18.94
C GLN A 111 -4.87 -15.81 -18.36
N ASP A 112 -3.73 -15.77 -17.68
CA ASP A 112 -3.23 -14.54 -17.09
C ASP A 112 -2.16 -13.90 -18.00
N PHE A 113 -2.20 -12.58 -18.13
CA PHE A 113 -1.14 -11.76 -18.71
C PHE A 113 -0.69 -10.74 -17.67
N VAL A 114 0.59 -10.76 -17.30
CA VAL A 114 1.14 -9.82 -16.33
C VAL A 114 2.11 -8.89 -17.04
N LEU A 115 1.65 -7.65 -17.24
CA LEU A 115 2.32 -6.62 -18.03
C LEU A 115 2.72 -5.44 -17.14
N VAL A 116 3.67 -4.65 -17.62
CA VAL A 116 4.28 -3.53 -16.92
C VAL A 116 4.51 -2.39 -17.92
N ASP A 117 4.40 -1.13 -17.49
CA ASP A 117 4.49 0.07 -18.32
C ASP A 117 5.92 0.45 -18.80
N HIS A 118 6.76 -0.56 -19.02
CA HIS A 118 8.09 -0.40 -19.56
C HIS A 118 8.41 -1.55 -20.52
N PRO A 119 9.04 -1.31 -21.69
CA PRO A 119 9.16 -2.32 -22.76
C PRO A 119 10.03 -3.52 -22.41
N VAL A 120 11.02 -3.34 -21.54
CA VAL A 120 12.05 -4.34 -21.19
C VAL A 120 12.19 -4.50 -19.69
N PHE A 121 12.71 -5.64 -19.23
CA PHE A 121 13.05 -5.86 -17.83
C PHE A 121 14.40 -5.23 -17.49
N PHE A 122 14.68 -4.96 -16.22
CA PHE A 122 15.94 -4.32 -15.81
C PHE A 122 17.12 -5.29 -15.72
N ALA A 123 16.86 -6.59 -15.58
CA ALA A 123 17.87 -7.65 -15.59
C ALA A 123 17.80 -8.42 -16.92
N ARG A 124 18.95 -8.95 -17.36
CA ARG A 124 19.11 -9.63 -18.66
C ARG A 124 18.55 -11.03 -18.60
N ASP A 125 19.01 -11.77 -17.60
CA ASP A 125 18.67 -13.16 -17.33
C ASP A 125 18.65 -13.39 -15.81
N ALA A 126 18.39 -14.63 -15.39
CA ALA A 126 18.35 -14.98 -13.97
C ALA A 126 19.69 -14.76 -13.23
N ARG A 127 20.84 -14.91 -13.89
CA ARG A 127 22.16 -14.68 -13.24
C ARG A 127 22.35 -13.18 -12.97
N HIS A 128 22.05 -12.34 -13.95
CA HIS A 128 22.09 -10.89 -13.78
C HIS A 128 21.09 -10.43 -12.70
N PHE A 129 19.93 -11.09 -12.59
CA PHE A 129 18.98 -10.82 -11.51
C PHE A 129 19.49 -11.27 -10.13
N LEU A 130 20.21 -12.39 -10.03
CA LEU A 130 20.86 -12.80 -8.78
C LEU A 130 21.91 -11.77 -8.33
N GLU A 131 22.74 -11.27 -9.26
CA GLU A 131 23.70 -10.21 -8.98
C GLU A 131 23.03 -8.95 -8.41
N PHE A 132 21.82 -8.60 -8.89
CA PHE A 132 21.02 -7.51 -8.34
C PHE A 132 20.64 -7.76 -6.88
N LEU A 133 20.16 -8.96 -6.55
CA LEU A 133 19.79 -9.32 -5.17
C LEU A 133 21.01 -9.31 -4.25
N GLU A 134 22.14 -9.85 -4.70
CA GLU A 134 23.40 -9.84 -3.93
C GLU A 134 23.91 -8.42 -3.70
N LEU A 135 23.84 -7.56 -4.72
CA LEU A 135 24.16 -6.14 -4.60
C LEU A 135 23.28 -5.46 -3.56
N LYS A 136 21.96 -5.66 -3.61
CA LYS A 136 21.01 -5.13 -2.62
C LYS A 136 21.34 -5.61 -1.21
N GLY A 137 21.62 -6.91 -1.04
CA GLY A 137 22.01 -7.48 0.25
C GLY A 137 23.32 -6.89 0.80
N ARG A 138 24.32 -6.63 -0.04
CA ARG A 138 25.55 -5.92 0.37
C ARG A 138 25.26 -4.48 0.78
N GLN A 139 24.49 -3.74 -0.02
CA GLN A 139 24.17 -2.34 0.25
C GLN A 139 23.42 -2.15 1.57
N ALA A 140 22.47 -3.03 1.88
CA ALA A 140 21.75 -3.04 3.15
C ALA A 140 22.70 -3.23 4.35
N LYS A 141 23.64 -4.19 4.25
CA LYS A 141 24.66 -4.42 5.29
C LYS A 141 25.58 -3.21 5.49
N GLU A 142 26.03 -2.59 4.40
CA GLU A 142 26.85 -1.37 4.47
C GLU A 142 26.13 -0.21 5.18
N LEU A 143 24.84 -0.01 4.87
CA LEU A 143 24.01 1.02 5.51
C LEU A 143 23.83 0.74 7.01
N SER A 144 23.64 -0.52 7.39
CA SER A 144 23.50 -0.90 8.80
C SER A 144 24.79 -0.71 9.62
N GLY A 145 25.95 -0.75 8.97
CA GLY A 145 27.26 -0.59 9.60
C GLY A 145 27.81 0.84 9.57
N ALA A 146 27.16 1.77 8.87
CA ALA A 146 27.61 3.15 8.76
C ALA A 146 27.34 3.91 10.08
N ALA A 147 28.39 4.40 10.73
CA ALA A 147 28.27 5.29 11.89
C ALA A 147 27.64 6.63 11.46
N GLY A 148 26.86 7.26 12.35
CA GLY A 148 25.94 8.39 12.10
C GLY A 148 26.51 9.72 11.58
N ASN A 149 27.55 9.72 10.74
CA ASN A 149 28.06 10.89 10.03
C ASN A 149 27.26 11.10 8.71
N PRO A 150 26.53 12.24 8.57
CA PRO A 150 25.71 12.50 7.38
C PRO A 150 26.48 12.57 6.05
N SER A 151 27.75 13.00 6.06
CA SER A 151 28.56 13.11 4.85
C SER A 151 29.05 11.75 4.34
N GLU A 152 29.43 10.87 5.26
CA GLU A 152 29.74 9.46 4.96
C GLU A 152 28.50 8.73 4.44
N LEU A 153 27.33 8.94 5.06
CA LEU A 153 26.08 8.35 4.60
C LEU A 153 25.70 8.82 3.18
N THR A 154 25.91 10.10 2.87
CA THR A 154 25.61 10.66 1.55
C THR A 154 26.54 10.09 0.49
N SER A 155 27.85 10.05 0.75
CA SER A 155 28.83 9.48 -0.17
C SER A 155 28.63 7.98 -0.38
N LEU A 156 28.24 7.24 0.67
CA LEU A 156 27.84 5.85 0.59
C LEU A 156 26.63 5.67 -0.34
N LYS A 157 25.54 6.42 -0.11
CA LYS A 157 24.34 6.36 -0.96
C LYS A 157 24.65 6.70 -2.43
N GLN A 158 25.49 7.70 -2.69
CA GLN A 158 25.93 8.03 -4.05
C GLN A 158 26.75 6.91 -4.70
N ARG A 159 27.66 6.26 -3.94
CA ARG A 159 28.40 5.10 -4.43
C ARG A 159 27.47 3.94 -4.75
N GLN A 160 26.56 3.61 -3.84
CA GLN A 160 25.57 2.55 -4.01
C GLN A 160 24.68 2.79 -5.24
N LEU A 161 24.26 4.04 -5.47
CA LEU A 161 23.52 4.42 -6.68
C LEU A 161 24.35 4.24 -7.96
N ARG A 162 25.62 4.67 -7.96
CA ARG A 162 26.53 4.49 -9.11
C ARG A 162 26.77 3.02 -9.42
N GLU A 163 27.01 2.18 -8.40
CA GLU A 163 27.16 0.74 -8.57
C GLU A 163 25.88 0.09 -9.13
N MET A 164 24.71 0.49 -8.61
CA MET A 164 23.41 0.01 -9.06
C MET A 164 23.17 0.35 -10.54
N ILE A 165 23.38 1.60 -10.93
CA ILE A 165 23.19 2.05 -12.32
C ILE A 165 24.25 1.42 -13.25
N GLY A 166 25.49 1.28 -12.79
CA GLY A 166 26.56 0.66 -13.57
C GLY A 166 26.31 -0.81 -13.89
N GLY A 167 25.75 -1.57 -12.94
CA GLY A 167 25.33 -2.96 -13.18
C GLY A 167 24.01 -3.06 -13.96
N PHE A 168 23.07 -2.17 -13.69
CA PHE A 168 21.69 -2.25 -14.19
C PHE A 168 21.27 -0.93 -14.87
N PRO A 169 21.83 -0.61 -16.06
CA PRO A 169 21.62 0.68 -16.71
C PRO A 169 20.16 0.96 -17.06
N VAL A 170 19.36 -0.08 -17.33
CA VAL A 170 17.91 0.04 -17.58
C VAL A 170 17.18 0.75 -16.44
N LEU A 171 17.64 0.62 -15.18
CA LEU A 171 17.02 1.28 -14.02
C LEU A 171 17.02 2.81 -14.12
N THR A 172 17.86 3.42 -14.95
CA THR A 172 17.88 4.88 -15.15
C THR A 172 16.64 5.41 -15.84
N HIS A 173 15.91 4.56 -16.56
CA HIS A 173 14.70 4.91 -17.30
C HIS A 173 13.56 3.91 -17.07
N PHE A 174 13.66 3.06 -16.04
CA PHE A 174 12.69 2.00 -15.76
C PHE A 174 11.41 2.52 -15.08
N PHE A 175 11.49 3.67 -14.42
CA PHE A 175 10.39 4.27 -13.68
C PHE A 175 9.72 5.37 -14.50
N SER A 176 8.41 5.51 -14.36
CA SER A 176 7.56 6.46 -15.07
C SER A 176 6.68 7.22 -14.07
N GLN A 177 6.00 8.27 -14.55
CA GLN A 177 4.99 9.03 -13.81
C GLN A 177 3.82 9.34 -14.75
N PRO A 178 2.97 8.36 -15.08
CA PRO A 178 1.83 8.61 -15.95
C PRO A 178 0.85 9.56 -15.25
N GLU A 179 0.12 10.36 -16.02
CA GLU A 179 -0.98 11.15 -15.46
C GLU A 179 -2.23 10.29 -15.21
N ASN A 180 -2.33 9.19 -15.96
CA ASN A 180 -3.40 8.20 -15.87
C ASN A 180 -2.88 6.85 -16.39
N VAL A 181 -3.09 5.78 -15.63
CA VAL A 181 -2.67 4.41 -16.02
C VAL A 181 -3.33 3.95 -17.32
N LEU A 182 -4.51 4.47 -17.66
CA LEU A 182 -5.21 4.15 -18.88
C LEU A 182 -4.53 4.72 -20.15
N ALA A 183 -3.57 5.63 -19.99
CA ALA A 183 -2.79 6.21 -21.09
C ALA A 183 -1.45 5.47 -21.35
N SER A 184 -1.09 4.51 -20.50
CA SER A 184 0.20 3.81 -20.57
C SER A 184 0.19 2.65 -21.56
N THR A 185 1.34 2.42 -22.20
CA THR A 185 1.59 1.17 -22.96
C THR A 185 2.24 0.15 -22.04
N TYR A 186 1.73 -1.08 -22.05
CA TYR A 186 2.19 -2.17 -21.21
C TYR A 186 2.88 -3.27 -22.02
N SER A 187 3.91 -3.87 -21.46
CA SER A 187 4.69 -4.98 -22.03
C SER A 187 4.87 -6.09 -21.00
N SER A 188 4.90 -7.33 -21.47
CA SER A 188 5.27 -8.49 -20.65
C SER A 188 6.77 -8.54 -20.31
N GLN A 189 7.58 -7.68 -20.96
CA GLN A 189 9.04 -7.50 -20.80
C GLN A 189 9.90 -8.73 -21.14
N THR A 190 9.31 -9.90 -21.16
CA THR A 190 9.94 -11.22 -21.24
C THR A 190 9.20 -12.04 -22.30
N PRO A 191 9.89 -12.98 -22.97
CA PRO A 191 9.29 -13.71 -24.08
C PRO A 191 8.34 -14.82 -23.61
N PHE A 192 7.35 -15.11 -24.43
CA PHE A 192 6.37 -16.18 -24.28
C PHE A 192 6.33 -16.98 -25.58
N GLN A 193 5.99 -18.26 -25.46
CA GLN A 193 5.65 -19.11 -26.58
C GLN A 193 4.38 -18.56 -27.23
N PHE A 194 4.29 -18.72 -28.55
CA PHE A 194 3.09 -18.42 -29.32
C PHE A 194 2.98 -19.46 -30.43
N GLY A 195 2.44 -20.64 -30.08
CA GLY A 195 2.49 -21.85 -30.91
C GLY A 195 3.93 -22.20 -31.30
N PRO A 196 4.31 -22.17 -32.60
CA PRO A 196 5.68 -22.43 -33.04
C PRO A 196 6.62 -21.21 -32.93
N MET A 197 6.09 -20.04 -32.58
CA MET A 197 6.84 -18.78 -32.48
C MET A 197 7.11 -18.41 -31.02
N ALA A 198 7.89 -17.35 -30.83
CA ALA A 198 8.03 -16.65 -29.55
C ALA A 198 7.79 -15.15 -29.73
N GLY A 199 7.33 -14.50 -28.67
CA GLY A 199 7.11 -13.07 -28.69
C GLY A 199 6.86 -12.47 -27.32
N ARG A 200 6.70 -11.15 -27.25
CA ARG A 200 6.37 -10.42 -26.02
C ARG A 200 4.97 -9.83 -26.15
N TRP A 201 4.10 -10.13 -25.20
CA TRP A 201 2.76 -9.54 -25.14
C TRP A 201 2.85 -8.04 -24.88
N PHE A 202 1.95 -7.29 -25.51
CA PHE A 202 1.75 -5.87 -25.24
C PHE A 202 0.26 -5.52 -25.14
N ALA A 203 -0.03 -4.44 -24.41
CA ALA A 203 -1.32 -3.75 -24.44
C ALA A 203 -1.06 -2.25 -24.67
N LYS A 204 -1.65 -1.68 -25.72
CA LYS A 204 -1.48 -0.28 -26.10
C LYS A 204 -2.83 0.43 -26.10
N PRO A 205 -2.96 1.62 -25.50
CA PRO A 205 -4.23 2.34 -25.50
C PRO A 205 -4.61 2.69 -26.95
N LEU A 206 -5.87 2.49 -27.28
CA LEU A 206 -6.45 2.97 -28.53
C LEU A 206 -6.94 4.42 -28.33
N PRO A 207 -6.93 5.24 -29.39
CA PRO A 207 -7.46 6.60 -29.31
C PRO A 207 -8.91 6.61 -28.80
N GLY A 208 -9.16 7.39 -27.74
CA GLY A 208 -10.49 7.71 -27.23
C GLY A 208 -11.05 8.99 -27.85
N GLU A 209 -12.36 9.19 -27.75
CA GLU A 209 -13.03 10.42 -28.21
C GLU A 209 -12.84 11.59 -27.23
N THR A 210 -12.68 11.28 -25.95
CA THR A 210 -12.50 12.23 -24.87
C THR A 210 -11.11 12.08 -24.24
N PRO A 211 -10.44 13.19 -23.86
CA PRO A 211 -9.23 13.13 -23.07
C PRO A 211 -9.48 12.44 -21.73
N LEU A 212 -8.54 11.59 -21.31
CA LEU A 212 -8.61 10.94 -20.01
C LEU A 212 -8.46 11.99 -18.89
N PRO A 213 -9.31 11.96 -17.85
CA PRO A 213 -9.14 12.78 -16.66
C PRO A 213 -7.76 12.57 -16.01
N VAL A 214 -7.28 13.63 -15.39
CA VAL A 214 -6.08 13.62 -14.55
C VAL A 214 -6.53 13.77 -13.10
N GLY A 215 -5.94 12.97 -12.20
CA GLY A 215 -6.24 13.04 -10.78
C GLY A 215 -5.71 14.32 -10.14
N GLN A 216 -6.16 14.60 -8.92
CA GLN A 216 -5.69 15.77 -8.18
C GLN A 216 -4.23 15.58 -7.74
N ASP A 217 -3.58 16.64 -7.28
CA ASP A 217 -2.23 16.55 -6.70
C ASP A 217 -2.27 15.97 -5.27
N THR A 218 -2.75 14.74 -5.17
CA THR A 218 -2.88 13.97 -3.92
C THR A 218 -2.08 12.67 -4.01
N PRO A 219 -1.78 12.01 -2.87
CA PRO A 219 -1.17 10.67 -2.87
C PRO A 219 -1.98 9.56 -3.58
N HIS A 220 -3.23 9.85 -3.96
CA HIS A 220 -4.14 8.94 -4.66
C HIS A 220 -4.41 9.34 -6.11
N ARG A 221 -3.60 10.24 -6.67
CA ARG A 221 -3.74 10.82 -8.02
C ARG A 221 -4.11 9.79 -9.09
N LEU A 222 -3.39 8.67 -9.19
CA LEU A 222 -3.65 7.67 -10.23
C LEU A 222 -4.96 6.91 -10.00
N SER A 223 -5.27 6.63 -8.74
CA SER A 223 -6.50 5.94 -8.34
C SER A 223 -7.73 6.82 -8.60
N GLU A 224 -7.64 8.12 -8.29
CA GLU A 224 -8.65 9.14 -8.61
C GLU A 224 -8.82 9.31 -10.12
N ALA A 225 -7.72 9.40 -10.88
CA ALA A 225 -7.75 9.52 -12.34
C ALA A 225 -8.46 8.33 -12.98
N LEU A 226 -8.13 7.11 -12.54
CA LEU A 226 -8.74 5.87 -13.01
C LEU A 226 -10.25 5.85 -12.71
N GLN A 227 -10.65 6.17 -11.47
CA GLN A 227 -12.06 6.22 -11.07
C GLN A 227 -12.84 7.27 -11.87
N ALA A 228 -12.30 8.47 -12.05
CA ALA A 228 -12.94 9.54 -12.84
C ALA A 228 -13.06 9.17 -14.32
N SER A 229 -12.11 8.41 -14.86
CA SER A 229 -12.15 7.97 -16.26
C SER A 229 -13.30 7.00 -16.53
N LEU A 230 -13.61 6.13 -15.58
CA LEU A 230 -14.60 5.06 -15.77
C LEU A 230 -16.00 5.41 -15.26
N SER A 231 -16.13 6.38 -14.34
CA SER A 231 -17.44 6.88 -13.88
C SER A 231 -18.11 7.84 -14.89
N THR A 232 -17.34 8.43 -15.81
CA THR A 232 -17.83 9.44 -16.77
C THR A 232 -18.53 8.87 -18.01
N GLY A 233 -18.80 7.57 -18.05
CA GLY A 233 -19.57 6.93 -19.12
C GLY A 233 -18.80 6.63 -20.41
N CYS A 234 -17.48 6.86 -20.43
CA CYS A 234 -16.64 6.59 -21.60
C CYS A 234 -15.98 5.19 -21.50
N GLU A 235 -16.09 4.41 -22.57
CA GLU A 235 -15.40 3.13 -22.70
C GLU A 235 -13.93 3.35 -23.06
N VAL A 236 -13.04 2.60 -22.41
CA VAL A 236 -11.59 2.67 -22.68
C VAL A 236 -11.15 1.39 -23.35
N ARG A 237 -10.37 1.50 -24.43
CA ARG A 237 -9.94 0.36 -25.24
C ARG A 237 -8.44 0.27 -25.38
N PHE A 238 -7.92 -0.95 -25.39
CA PHE A 238 -6.52 -1.25 -25.69
C PHE A 238 -6.41 -2.25 -26.84
N ALA A 239 -5.47 -2.02 -27.75
CA ALA A 239 -5.00 -3.05 -28.66
C ALA A 239 -4.10 -4.00 -27.86
N PHE A 240 -4.46 -5.28 -27.85
CA PHE A 240 -3.66 -6.34 -27.26
C PHE A 240 -3.03 -7.18 -28.36
N GLY A 241 -1.74 -7.49 -28.22
CA GLY A 241 -1.01 -8.18 -29.26
C GLY A 241 0.33 -8.73 -28.81
N ILE A 242 1.11 -9.16 -29.80
CA ILE A 242 2.42 -9.75 -29.60
C ILE A 242 3.48 -9.08 -30.49
N GLN A 243 4.63 -8.75 -29.89
CA GLN A 243 5.85 -8.39 -30.61
C GLN A 243 6.64 -9.66 -30.90
N LEU A 244 6.70 -10.08 -32.17
CA LEU A 244 7.24 -11.37 -32.57
C LEU A 244 8.76 -11.37 -32.67
N GLN A 245 9.38 -12.47 -32.23
CA GLN A 245 10.80 -12.73 -32.42
C GLN A 245 11.07 -13.04 -33.90
N SER A 246 11.71 -12.12 -34.63
CA SER A 246 12.01 -12.31 -36.06
C SER A 246 13.43 -12.79 -36.34
N ASP A 247 14.36 -12.62 -35.38
CA ASP A 247 15.77 -13.00 -35.53
C ASP A 247 16.29 -13.60 -34.21
N LEU A 248 16.52 -14.91 -34.18
CA LEU A 248 16.97 -15.63 -32.98
C LEU A 248 18.35 -15.18 -32.45
N GLN A 249 19.19 -14.60 -33.29
CA GLN A 249 20.53 -14.14 -32.89
C GLN A 249 20.48 -12.73 -32.32
N ARG A 250 19.67 -11.85 -32.93
CA ARG A 250 19.54 -10.45 -32.49
C ARG A 250 18.47 -10.23 -31.42
N MET A 251 17.58 -11.20 -31.22
CA MET A 251 16.49 -11.13 -30.24
C MET A 251 16.56 -12.33 -29.30
N PRO A 252 17.66 -12.53 -28.55
CA PRO A 252 17.81 -13.71 -27.71
C PRO A 252 16.73 -13.76 -26.62
N LEU A 253 16.27 -14.98 -26.30
CA LEU A 253 15.30 -15.19 -25.23
C LEU A 253 15.90 -14.94 -23.84
N GLU A 254 17.23 -15.11 -23.71
CA GLU A 254 18.02 -14.89 -22.49
C GLU A 254 18.62 -13.48 -22.43
N ASP A 255 17.92 -12.49 -23.01
CA ASP A 255 18.18 -11.07 -22.74
C ASP A 255 16.85 -10.29 -22.71
N ALA A 256 16.34 -10.08 -21.49
CA ALA A 256 15.14 -9.31 -21.26
C ALA A 256 15.38 -7.79 -21.25
N THR A 257 16.61 -7.31 -21.44
CA THR A 257 16.95 -5.87 -21.56
C THR A 257 16.93 -5.37 -23.00
N ASP A 258 16.98 -6.25 -23.99
CA ASP A 258 16.87 -5.89 -25.41
C ASP A 258 15.41 -5.57 -25.78
N PRO A 259 15.08 -4.37 -26.31
CA PRO A 259 13.71 -3.97 -26.67
C PRO A 259 13.14 -4.61 -27.95
N TRP A 260 13.94 -5.36 -28.71
CA TRP A 260 13.56 -5.94 -30.01
C TRP A 260 13.04 -4.86 -30.98
N THR A 261 13.76 -3.74 -31.06
CA THR A 261 13.39 -2.59 -31.90
C THR A 261 13.22 -3.01 -33.36
N GLY A 262 12.09 -2.64 -33.96
CA GLY A 262 11.75 -2.97 -35.35
C GLY A 262 11.15 -4.37 -35.55
N ALA A 263 10.99 -5.16 -34.49
CA ALA A 263 10.29 -6.44 -34.56
C ALA A 263 8.80 -6.26 -34.93
N PRO A 264 8.21 -7.18 -35.72
CA PRO A 264 6.81 -7.11 -36.09
C PRO A 264 5.88 -7.12 -34.87
N GLN A 265 4.85 -6.27 -34.88
CA GLN A 265 3.82 -6.22 -33.84
C GLN A 265 2.48 -6.58 -34.44
N ILE A 266 1.87 -7.65 -33.93
CA ILE A 266 0.61 -8.18 -34.43
C ILE A 266 -0.45 -7.94 -33.35
N THR A 267 -1.49 -7.18 -33.70
CA THR A 267 -2.69 -7.04 -32.84
C THR A 267 -3.52 -8.31 -32.96
N LEU A 268 -3.87 -8.90 -31.82
CA LEU A 268 -4.60 -10.17 -31.74
C LEU A 268 -5.98 -10.02 -31.10
N ALA A 269 -6.16 -9.00 -30.26
CA ALA A 269 -7.39 -8.75 -29.55
C ALA A 269 -7.57 -7.26 -29.23
N THR A 270 -8.80 -6.89 -28.90
CA THR A 270 -9.13 -5.61 -28.25
C THR A 270 -9.54 -5.89 -26.82
N ILE A 271 -8.93 -5.19 -25.86
CA ILE A 271 -9.41 -5.14 -24.48
C ILE A 271 -10.31 -3.93 -24.36
N THR A 272 -11.49 -4.14 -23.80
CA THR A 272 -12.53 -3.13 -23.65
C THR A 272 -12.90 -3.02 -22.19
N ILE A 273 -12.59 -1.89 -21.55
CA ILE A 273 -12.97 -1.58 -20.17
C ILE A 273 -14.24 -0.72 -20.23
N PRO A 274 -15.42 -1.27 -19.90
CA PRO A 274 -16.66 -0.51 -19.91
C PRO A 274 -16.67 0.53 -18.78
N PRO A 275 -17.50 1.57 -18.91
CA PRO A 275 -17.80 2.47 -17.79
C PRO A 275 -18.28 1.66 -16.58
N GLN A 276 -17.74 1.98 -15.40
CA GLN A 276 -18.06 1.30 -14.15
C GLN A 276 -17.62 2.13 -12.95
N GLU A 277 -18.30 1.94 -11.83
CA GLU A 277 -17.85 2.45 -10.55
C GLU A 277 -16.87 1.46 -9.92
N ILE A 278 -15.65 1.89 -9.62
CA ILE A 278 -14.66 1.00 -9.01
C ILE A 278 -14.97 0.84 -7.52
N ALA A 279 -15.19 1.98 -6.85
CA ALA A 279 -15.64 2.01 -5.46
C ALA A 279 -17.09 1.52 -5.36
N GLY A 280 -17.31 0.44 -4.61
CA GLY A 280 -18.65 -0.07 -4.27
C GLY A 280 -19.16 -1.24 -5.11
N GLU A 281 -18.78 -1.35 -6.40
CA GLU A 281 -19.17 -2.51 -7.22
C GLU A 281 -18.22 -3.70 -7.07
N ILE A 282 -16.94 -3.43 -6.82
CA ILE A 282 -15.89 -4.45 -6.67
C ILE A 282 -15.44 -4.45 -5.21
N PRO A 283 -15.78 -5.50 -4.41
CA PRO A 283 -15.37 -5.56 -3.02
C PRO A 283 -13.84 -5.52 -2.88
N ALA A 284 -13.31 -4.68 -1.99
CA ALA A 284 -11.86 -4.55 -1.77
C ALA A 284 -11.20 -5.91 -1.46
N GLN A 285 -11.85 -6.73 -0.64
CA GLN A 285 -11.43 -8.10 -0.33
C GLN A 285 -11.30 -9.00 -1.57
N PHE A 286 -12.19 -8.84 -2.56
CA PHE A 286 -12.13 -9.59 -3.81
C PHE A 286 -10.99 -9.08 -4.69
N ALA A 287 -10.86 -7.75 -4.85
CA ALA A 287 -9.76 -7.12 -5.57
C ALA A 287 -8.39 -7.57 -5.03
N GLU A 288 -8.24 -7.64 -3.71
CA GLU A 288 -7.02 -8.12 -3.05
C GLU A 288 -6.84 -9.64 -3.11
N ALA A 289 -7.93 -10.41 -3.17
CA ALA A 289 -7.92 -11.86 -3.35
C ALA A 289 -7.49 -12.30 -4.76
N LEU A 290 -7.60 -11.45 -5.78
CA LEU A 290 -7.15 -11.77 -7.14
C LEU A 290 -5.67 -12.16 -7.14
N GLU A 291 -5.36 -13.26 -7.83
CA GLU A 291 -3.98 -13.71 -8.00
C GLU A 291 -3.75 -13.88 -9.49
N PHE A 292 -2.72 -13.22 -9.98
CA PHE A 292 -2.27 -13.29 -11.36
C PHE A 292 -0.96 -14.06 -11.36
N ASN A 293 -0.78 -14.97 -12.31
CA ASN A 293 0.46 -15.71 -12.50
C ASN A 293 0.76 -15.85 -13.99
N PRO A 294 1.90 -15.36 -14.51
CA PRO A 294 2.22 -15.53 -15.93
C PRO A 294 2.27 -17.01 -16.38
N TRP A 295 2.40 -17.96 -15.44
CA TRP A 295 2.35 -19.41 -15.70
C TRP A 295 0.94 -20.01 -15.68
N HIS A 296 -0.10 -19.23 -15.34
CA HIS A 296 -1.48 -19.59 -15.64
C HIS A 296 -1.75 -19.33 -17.14
N ALA A 297 -1.13 -20.17 -17.96
CA ALA A 297 -1.12 -20.02 -19.40
C ALA A 297 -1.43 -21.35 -20.09
N LEU A 298 -2.06 -21.25 -21.26
CA LEU A 298 -2.17 -22.35 -22.20
C LEU A 298 -0.78 -22.85 -22.63
N VAL A 299 -0.69 -24.12 -23.01
CA VAL A 299 0.57 -24.72 -23.48
C VAL A 299 1.15 -24.01 -24.70
N GLU A 300 0.31 -23.37 -25.51
CA GLU A 300 0.70 -22.55 -26.66
C GLU A 300 1.28 -21.19 -26.28
N HIS A 301 1.06 -20.74 -25.03
CA HIS A 301 1.36 -19.40 -24.51
C HIS A 301 2.31 -19.42 -23.32
N LEU A 302 3.13 -20.48 -23.18
CA LEU A 302 3.98 -20.67 -22.01
C LEU A 302 5.06 -19.57 -21.90
N PRO A 303 5.36 -19.10 -20.68
CA PRO A 303 6.49 -18.21 -20.47
C PRO A 303 7.83 -18.84 -20.91
N LEU A 304 8.69 -18.07 -21.59
CA LEU A 304 10.01 -18.49 -22.06
C LEU A 304 11.12 -17.67 -21.38
N GLY A 305 12.33 -18.24 -21.34
CA GLY A 305 13.52 -17.58 -20.81
C GLY A 305 13.69 -17.72 -19.29
N SER A 306 14.92 -17.54 -18.80
CA SER A 306 15.25 -17.73 -17.39
C SER A 306 14.56 -16.78 -16.42
N ILE A 307 14.30 -15.52 -16.80
CA ILE A 307 13.53 -14.58 -15.95
C ILE A 307 12.12 -15.10 -15.70
N ASN A 308 11.46 -15.68 -16.71
CA ASN A 308 10.15 -16.28 -16.50
C ASN A 308 10.21 -17.52 -15.60
N GLN A 309 11.29 -18.31 -15.65
CA GLN A 309 11.51 -19.40 -14.69
C GLN A 309 11.66 -18.89 -13.26
N VAL A 310 12.37 -17.77 -13.06
CA VAL A 310 12.41 -17.06 -11.76
C VAL A 310 11.01 -16.66 -11.32
N ARG A 311 10.22 -16.04 -12.22
CA ARG A 311 8.82 -15.65 -11.93
C ARG A 311 7.95 -16.85 -11.55
N ARG A 312 8.18 -18.03 -12.13
CA ARG A 312 7.45 -19.26 -11.74
C ARG A 312 7.54 -19.54 -10.24
N LEU A 313 8.77 -19.46 -9.71
CA LEU A 313 9.05 -19.71 -8.30
C LEU A 313 8.54 -18.57 -7.42
N ALA A 314 8.81 -17.32 -7.81
CA ALA A 314 8.45 -16.14 -7.04
C ALA A 314 6.93 -16.01 -6.85
N TYR A 315 6.15 -16.19 -7.93
CA TYR A 315 4.69 -16.08 -7.87
C TYR A 315 4.07 -17.21 -7.05
N ALA A 316 4.58 -18.45 -7.18
CA ALA A 316 4.11 -19.58 -6.39
C ALA A 316 4.34 -19.37 -4.89
N ASP A 317 5.53 -18.93 -4.50
CA ASP A 317 5.87 -18.64 -3.09
C ASP A 317 5.00 -17.51 -2.53
N SER A 318 4.88 -16.38 -3.26
CA SER A 318 4.08 -15.23 -2.83
C SER A 318 2.59 -15.57 -2.72
N GLN A 319 2.03 -16.30 -3.69
CA GLN A 319 0.64 -16.76 -3.63
C GLN A 319 0.41 -17.73 -2.47
N GLN A 320 1.29 -18.69 -2.25
CA GLN A 320 1.16 -19.62 -1.13
C GLN A 320 1.23 -18.89 0.21
N ALA A 321 2.15 -17.93 0.37
CA ALA A 321 2.25 -17.11 1.58
C ALA A 321 0.95 -16.33 1.83
N ARG A 322 0.43 -15.63 0.83
CA ARG A 322 -0.82 -14.86 0.93
C ARG A 322 -2.06 -15.73 1.16
N ARG A 323 -2.18 -16.88 0.49
CA ARG A 323 -3.26 -17.85 0.73
C ARG A 323 -3.20 -18.39 2.15
N LYS A 324 -2.00 -18.77 2.62
CA LYS A 324 -1.82 -19.19 4.02
C LYS A 324 -2.24 -18.07 4.96
N ALA A 325 -1.79 -16.84 4.76
CA ALA A 325 -2.18 -15.68 5.57
C ALA A 325 -3.71 -15.49 5.61
N ARG A 326 -4.39 -15.67 4.48
CA ARG A 326 -5.87 -15.60 4.36
C ARG A 326 -6.62 -16.78 5.00
N GLN A 327 -6.00 -17.95 5.11
CA GLN A 327 -6.60 -19.18 5.65
C GLN A 327 -6.31 -19.40 7.15
N LEU A 328 -5.64 -18.45 7.82
CA LEU A 328 -5.36 -18.58 9.25
C LEU A 328 -6.66 -18.44 10.06
N PRO A 329 -6.96 -19.37 11.00
CA PRO A 329 -8.15 -19.28 11.86
C PRO A 329 -8.14 -18.00 12.71
N GLU A 330 -9.31 -17.57 13.19
CA GLU A 330 -9.54 -16.37 14.04
C GLU A 330 -8.60 -16.24 15.26
N THR A 331 -7.96 -17.34 15.67
CA THR A 331 -6.94 -17.36 16.73
C THR A 331 -5.61 -16.71 16.31
N ARG A 332 -5.24 -16.73 15.02
CA ARG A 332 -4.02 -16.11 14.47
C ARG A 332 -4.21 -14.67 13.97
N THR A 333 -5.43 -14.28 13.59
CA THR A 333 -5.77 -12.85 13.43
C THR A 333 -5.64 -12.12 14.76
N GLY A 334 -5.98 -12.77 15.88
CA GLY A 334 -5.72 -12.24 17.22
C GLY A 334 -4.24 -12.01 17.54
N GLU A 335 -3.33 -12.88 17.10
CA GLU A 335 -1.87 -12.67 17.27
C GLU A 335 -1.33 -11.55 16.39
N ALA A 336 -1.77 -11.47 15.12
CA ALA A 336 -1.39 -10.39 14.21
C ALA A 336 -1.92 -9.03 14.70
N ASN A 337 -3.17 -8.97 15.14
CA ASN A 337 -3.78 -7.77 15.71
C ASN A 337 -3.12 -7.40 17.05
N ARG A 338 -2.68 -8.38 17.85
CA ARG A 338 -1.87 -8.15 19.04
C ARG A 338 -0.51 -7.54 18.71
N ALA A 339 0.17 -8.07 17.70
CA ALA A 339 1.42 -7.49 17.20
C ALA A 339 1.21 -6.07 16.64
N MET A 340 0.09 -5.82 15.95
CA MET A 340 -0.27 -4.49 15.46
C MET A 340 -0.53 -3.51 16.59
N LEU A 341 -1.31 -3.90 17.58
CA LEU A 341 -1.59 -3.09 18.78
C LEU A 341 -0.30 -2.78 19.54
N GLN A 342 0.59 -3.76 19.68
CA GLN A 342 1.88 -3.57 20.33
C GLN A 342 2.77 -2.61 19.53
N ARG A 343 2.85 -2.76 18.20
CA ARG A 343 3.58 -1.85 17.31
C ARG A 343 3.04 -0.42 17.42
N PHE A 344 1.73 -0.23 17.48
CA PHE A 344 1.12 1.10 17.63
C PHE A 344 1.61 1.81 18.90
N PHE A 345 1.61 1.14 20.05
CA PHE A 345 2.11 1.71 21.31
C PHE A 345 3.63 1.89 21.33
N GLU A 346 4.40 1.01 20.68
CA GLU A 346 5.85 1.18 20.53
C GLU A 346 6.19 2.40 19.66
N CYS A 347 5.48 2.59 18.55
CA CYS A 347 5.61 3.78 17.72
C CYS A 347 5.22 5.04 18.50
N PHE A 348 4.16 4.97 19.32
CA PHE A 348 3.76 6.09 20.17
C PHE A 348 4.85 6.45 21.19
N ALA A 349 5.40 5.46 21.89
CA ALA A 349 6.52 5.66 22.82
C ALA A 349 7.76 6.27 22.14
N LYS A 350 7.99 5.96 20.86
CA LYS A 350 9.11 6.46 20.05
C LYS A 350 8.84 7.80 19.36
N ARG A 351 7.63 8.36 19.50
CA ARG A 351 7.17 9.53 18.72
C ARG A 351 7.22 9.30 17.20
N ASP A 352 7.04 8.07 16.76
CA ASP A 352 7.04 7.68 15.35
C ASP A 352 5.63 7.83 14.75
N ALA A 353 5.32 9.07 14.37
CA ALA A 353 4.04 9.43 13.75
C ALA A 353 3.71 8.58 12.52
N MET A 354 4.71 8.32 11.68
CA MET A 354 4.55 7.55 10.44
C MET A 354 4.27 6.08 10.76
N GLY A 355 5.00 5.50 11.71
CA GLY A 355 4.76 4.14 12.18
C GLY A 355 3.40 3.97 12.86
N MET A 356 2.94 4.96 13.63
CA MET A 356 1.57 4.97 14.18
C MET A 356 0.53 5.00 13.07
N ARG A 357 0.66 5.92 12.08
CA ARG A 357 -0.26 6.03 10.95
C ARG A 357 -0.31 4.75 10.10
N ALA A 358 0.82 4.06 9.94
CA ALA A 358 0.89 2.77 9.24
C ALA A 358 0.14 1.63 9.96
N CYS A 359 -0.29 1.82 11.20
CA CYS A 359 -1.13 0.87 11.92
C CYS A 359 -2.64 1.17 11.77
N LEU A 360 -3.00 2.32 11.16
CA LEU A 360 -4.38 2.78 11.02
C LEU A 360 -4.96 2.38 9.66
N HIS A 361 -6.23 1.99 9.65
CA HIS A 361 -6.99 1.78 8.43
C HIS A 361 -7.30 3.14 7.74
N PRO A 362 -7.38 3.23 6.39
CA PRO A 362 -7.72 4.48 5.71
C PRO A 362 -9.04 5.12 6.18
N ASP A 363 -10.04 4.30 6.49
CA ASP A 363 -11.33 4.72 7.06
C ASP A 363 -11.36 4.69 8.60
N VAL A 364 -10.24 4.86 9.30
CA VAL A 364 -10.18 4.76 10.77
C VAL A 364 -11.16 5.73 11.46
N GLU A 365 -11.80 5.32 12.54
CA GLU A 365 -12.56 6.19 13.43
C GLU A 365 -11.85 6.28 14.78
N PHE A 366 -11.67 7.48 15.31
CA PHE A 366 -11.07 7.72 16.63
C PHE A 366 -11.99 8.58 17.47
N GLN A 367 -12.19 8.17 18.72
CA GLN A 367 -12.94 8.94 19.69
C GLN A 367 -12.25 8.96 21.06
N ASP A 368 -12.17 10.14 21.67
CA ASP A 368 -11.76 10.29 23.07
C ASP A 368 -12.57 11.42 23.76
N ILE A 369 -12.05 11.98 24.86
CA ILE A 369 -12.67 13.10 25.57
C ILE A 369 -12.72 14.40 24.74
N GLY A 370 -11.86 14.57 23.75
CA GLY A 370 -11.67 15.80 22.99
C GLY A 370 -11.92 15.67 21.49
N PHE A 371 -11.88 14.47 20.95
CA PHE A 371 -11.83 14.20 19.52
C PHE A 371 -12.91 13.18 19.13
N ASP A 372 -13.53 13.43 17.98
CA ASP A 372 -14.34 12.49 17.21
C ASP A 372 -13.95 12.69 15.75
N LEU A 373 -13.04 11.83 15.27
CA LEU A 373 -12.28 12.04 14.04
C LEU A 373 -12.38 10.81 13.13
N ARG A 374 -12.25 11.04 11.82
CA ARG A 374 -12.32 9.97 10.81
C ARG A 374 -11.21 10.09 9.76
N GLY A 375 -10.77 8.94 9.28
CA GLY A 375 -9.77 8.79 8.23
C GLY A 375 -8.48 9.54 8.53
N ASP A 376 -8.03 10.35 7.58
CA ASP A 376 -6.76 11.08 7.67
C ASP A 376 -6.68 12.05 8.86
N GLU A 377 -7.81 12.52 9.39
CA GLU A 377 -7.86 13.39 10.55
C GLU A 377 -7.23 12.73 11.79
N VAL A 378 -7.41 11.40 11.93
CA VAL A 378 -6.84 10.61 13.02
C VAL A 378 -5.31 10.56 12.92
N GLY A 379 -4.78 10.39 11.70
CA GLY A 379 -3.33 10.40 11.45
C GLY A 379 -2.71 11.78 11.72
N ALA A 380 -3.40 12.86 11.36
CA ALA A 380 -2.96 14.22 11.63
C ALA A 380 -2.90 14.51 13.15
N MET A 381 -3.92 14.08 13.89
CA MET A 381 -3.94 14.20 15.36
C MET A 381 -2.77 13.46 16.01
N TRP A 382 -2.49 12.21 15.65
CA TRP A 382 -1.37 11.47 16.24
C TRP A 382 -0.02 12.11 15.90
N SER A 383 0.15 12.59 14.66
CA SER A 383 1.36 13.30 14.24
C SER A 383 1.59 14.56 15.07
N MET A 384 0.52 15.31 15.34
CA MET A 384 0.54 16.48 16.21
C MET A 384 0.95 16.12 17.64
N ILE A 385 0.41 15.03 18.20
CA ILE A 385 0.74 14.58 19.57
C ILE A 385 2.20 14.17 19.68
N THR A 386 2.74 13.46 18.69
CA THR A 386 4.11 12.95 18.73
C THR A 386 5.18 13.99 18.38
N THR A 387 4.80 15.10 17.74
CA THR A 387 5.76 16.13 17.31
C THR A 387 6.01 17.15 18.43
N PRO A 388 7.24 17.28 18.96
CA PRO A 388 7.54 18.27 19.98
C PRO A 388 7.51 19.69 19.39
N LYS A 389 6.89 20.62 20.12
CA LYS A 389 6.71 22.02 19.72
C LYS A 389 7.46 23.02 20.60
N HIS A 390 8.04 22.54 21.70
CA HIS A 390 8.83 23.34 22.63
C HIS A 390 10.14 22.63 23.00
N PRO A 391 11.27 23.35 23.23
CA PRO A 391 12.53 22.74 23.66
C PRO A 391 12.38 21.82 24.87
N ASP A 392 11.51 22.17 25.82
CA ASP A 392 11.27 21.32 27.00
C ASP A 392 10.57 19.99 26.63
N GLN A 393 9.75 19.95 25.59
CA GLN A 393 9.19 18.69 25.09
C GLN A 393 10.24 17.82 24.39
N VAL A 394 11.34 18.42 23.90
CA VAL A 394 12.48 17.67 23.37
C VAL A 394 13.28 17.05 24.53
N GLN A 395 13.47 17.80 25.63
CA GLN A 395 14.18 17.32 26.82
C GLN A 395 13.37 16.33 27.68
N HIS A 396 12.04 16.46 27.65
CA HIS A 396 11.10 15.59 28.35
C HIS A 396 10.23 14.84 27.33
N PRO A 397 10.74 13.71 26.78
CA PRO A 397 10.02 12.93 25.80
C PRO A 397 8.71 12.36 26.36
N ILE A 398 7.73 12.12 25.48
CA ILE A 398 6.50 11.43 25.86
C ILE A 398 6.91 10.02 26.31
N GLN A 399 6.45 9.61 27.49
CA GLN A 399 6.67 8.26 28.01
C GLN A 399 5.34 7.53 27.98
N VAL A 400 5.26 6.51 27.13
CA VAL A 400 4.08 5.66 27.01
C VAL A 400 4.39 4.31 27.64
N GLN A 401 3.53 3.84 28.53
CA GLN A 401 3.63 2.52 29.11
C GLN A 401 2.34 1.74 28.87
N LEU A 402 2.45 0.65 28.10
CA LEU A 402 1.38 -0.32 27.95
C LEU A 402 1.39 -1.26 29.17
N HIS A 403 0.37 -1.18 30.03
CA HIS A 403 0.28 -2.01 31.25
C HIS A 403 -0.29 -3.39 30.95
N SER A 404 -1.33 -3.44 30.13
CA SER A 404 -1.90 -4.68 29.66
C SER A 404 -2.60 -4.47 28.32
N SER A 405 -2.66 -5.53 27.52
CA SER A 405 -3.50 -5.55 26.33
C SER A 405 -4.08 -6.94 26.12
N THR A 406 -5.29 -6.98 25.59
CA THR A 406 -5.97 -8.20 25.19
C THR A 406 -6.48 -8.02 23.77
N VAL A 407 -6.40 -9.08 22.97
CA VAL A 407 -6.90 -9.08 21.59
C VAL A 407 -7.60 -10.40 21.35
N THR A 408 -8.86 -10.32 20.93
CA THR A 408 -9.74 -11.45 20.65
C THR A 408 -10.29 -11.31 19.24
N GLY A 409 -9.70 -12.07 18.30
CA GLY A 409 -10.06 -11.99 16.88
C GLY A 409 -9.84 -10.58 16.32
N SER A 410 -10.93 -9.92 15.93
CA SER A 410 -10.96 -8.56 15.36
C SER A 410 -11.17 -7.45 16.39
N THR A 411 -11.16 -7.74 17.69
CA THR A 411 -11.32 -6.72 18.74
C THR A 411 -10.16 -6.74 19.71
N GLY A 412 -9.86 -5.60 20.34
CA GLY A 412 -8.84 -5.51 21.36
C GLY A 412 -9.14 -4.45 22.42
N GLU A 413 -8.48 -4.58 23.55
CA GLU A 413 -8.52 -3.63 24.65
C GLU A 413 -7.11 -3.42 25.19
N ALA A 414 -6.74 -2.19 25.48
CA ALA A 414 -5.44 -1.85 26.07
C ALA A 414 -5.62 -0.92 27.27
N HIS A 415 -4.90 -1.23 28.34
CA HIS A 415 -4.75 -0.34 29.49
C HIS A 415 -3.33 0.22 29.49
N TRP A 416 -3.20 1.54 29.41
CA TRP A 416 -1.92 2.21 29.24
C TRP A 416 -1.89 3.55 29.96
N SER A 417 -0.69 4.02 30.23
CA SER A 417 -0.45 5.37 30.73
C SER A 417 0.48 6.13 29.82
N CYS A 418 0.36 7.46 29.89
CA CYS A 418 1.20 8.36 29.15
C CYS A 418 1.57 9.56 30.01
N GLN A 419 2.86 9.80 30.12
CA GLN A 419 3.43 11.00 30.73
C GLN A 419 3.94 11.90 29.62
N TYR A 420 3.46 13.14 29.60
CA TYR A 420 3.83 14.12 28.60
C TYR A 420 3.84 15.52 29.18
N LEU A 421 4.50 16.43 28.46
CA LEU A 421 4.61 17.82 28.88
C LEU A 421 3.65 18.68 28.05
N LEU A 422 2.64 19.22 28.70
CA LEU A 422 1.70 20.17 28.12
C LEU A 422 2.28 21.58 28.19
N ILE A 423 2.35 22.29 27.06
CA ILE A 423 2.93 23.63 26.96
C ILE A 423 1.80 24.66 26.79
N PRO A 424 1.60 25.59 27.74
CA PRO A 424 0.63 26.67 27.59
C PRO A 424 1.17 27.81 26.69
N ASP A 425 0.36 28.32 25.77
CA ASP A 425 0.77 29.30 24.73
C ASP A 425 1.13 30.73 25.21
N LYS A 426 1.20 30.99 26.52
CA LYS A 426 1.48 32.34 27.07
C LYS A 426 2.52 32.35 28.19
N GLY A 427 3.67 31.73 27.96
CA GLY A 427 4.80 31.76 28.90
C GLY A 427 4.52 31.10 30.25
N GLY A 428 3.49 30.25 30.30
CA GLY A 428 3.20 29.43 31.45
C GLY A 428 4.25 28.32 31.58
N ALA A 429 4.58 27.94 32.82
CA ALA A 429 5.49 26.83 33.05
C ALA A 429 4.92 25.55 32.41
N PRO A 430 5.76 24.73 31.75
CA PRO A 430 5.37 23.43 31.25
C PRO A 430 4.70 22.58 32.33
N LEU A 431 3.59 21.94 31.99
CA LEU A 431 2.80 21.14 32.93
C LEU A 431 3.03 19.65 32.64
N PRO A 432 3.64 18.89 33.57
CA PRO A 432 3.73 17.44 33.43
C PRO A 432 2.33 16.86 33.64
N ILE A 433 1.86 16.12 32.64
CA ILE A 433 0.57 15.43 32.66
C ILE A 433 0.84 13.94 32.65
N GLU A 434 0.17 13.22 33.54
CA GLU A 434 0.10 11.77 33.55
C GLU A 434 -1.35 11.34 33.33
N ASN A 435 -1.62 10.71 32.20
CA ASN A 435 -2.94 10.17 31.91
C ASN A 435 -2.91 8.65 31.93
N THR A 436 -4.02 8.05 32.36
CA THR A 436 -4.25 6.61 32.30
C THR A 436 -5.51 6.39 31.50
N THR A 437 -5.42 5.55 30.48
CA THR A 437 -6.47 5.38 29.48
C THR A 437 -6.76 3.90 29.28
N THR A 438 -8.04 3.58 29.12
CA THR A 438 -8.49 2.28 28.62
C THR A 438 -8.99 2.48 27.20
N SER A 439 -8.29 1.88 26.23
CA SER A 439 -8.61 2.01 24.81
C SER A 439 -9.23 0.72 24.29
N LYS A 440 -10.33 0.84 23.53
CA LYS A 440 -10.96 -0.26 22.81
C LYS A 440 -10.67 -0.14 21.32
N PHE A 441 -10.39 -1.27 20.69
CA PHE A 441 -9.97 -1.35 19.29
C PHE A 441 -10.85 -2.32 18.50
N GLU A 442 -11.16 -1.95 17.27
CA GLU A 442 -11.66 -2.86 16.23
C GLU A 442 -10.65 -2.91 15.09
N PHE A 443 -10.36 -4.11 14.59
CA PHE A 443 -9.39 -4.37 13.54
C PHE A 443 -10.08 -4.87 12.27
N VAL A 444 -9.67 -4.31 11.13
CA VAL A 444 -10.07 -4.77 9.78
C VAL A 444 -8.81 -4.85 8.93
N ASP A 445 -8.64 -5.96 8.20
CA ASP A 445 -7.47 -6.23 7.36
C ASP A 445 -6.11 -6.10 8.09
N GLY A 446 -6.11 -6.38 9.40
CA GLY A 446 -4.91 -6.29 10.24
C GLY A 446 -4.54 -4.86 10.68
N LEU A 447 -5.37 -3.86 10.37
CA LEU A 447 -5.18 -2.45 10.74
C LEU A 447 -6.26 -2.01 11.74
N ILE A 448 -5.99 -0.95 12.50
CA ILE A 448 -6.93 -0.36 13.45
C ILE A 448 -8.00 0.41 12.66
N ARG A 449 -9.24 -0.10 12.69
CA ARG A 449 -10.41 0.50 12.04
C ARG A 449 -11.21 1.40 12.98
N ARG A 450 -11.25 1.08 14.28
CA ARG A 450 -11.80 1.96 15.31
C ARG A 450 -10.92 1.96 16.54
N GLN A 451 -10.79 3.13 17.16
CA GLN A 451 -10.20 3.30 18.49
C GLN A 451 -11.10 4.21 19.33
N HIS A 452 -11.44 3.76 20.53
CA HIS A 452 -12.18 4.56 21.50
C HIS A 452 -11.41 4.59 22.81
N ASP A 453 -10.99 5.79 23.22
CA ASP A 453 -10.18 6.03 24.41
C ASP A 453 -11.05 6.55 25.56
N ASP A 454 -11.19 5.73 26.60
CA ASP A 454 -11.84 6.11 27.85
C ASP A 454 -10.76 6.56 28.85
N CYS A 455 -10.68 7.87 29.08
CA CYS A 455 -9.80 8.47 30.06
C CYS A 455 -10.59 9.27 31.10
N ASP A 456 -10.07 9.29 32.34
CA ASP A 456 -10.70 10.03 33.44
C ASP A 456 -10.50 11.53 33.24
N PHE A 457 -11.50 12.15 32.62
CA PHE A 457 -11.56 13.58 32.38
C PHE A 457 -11.24 14.41 33.64
N TRP A 458 -11.77 14.05 34.82
CA TRP A 458 -11.57 14.83 36.05
C TRP A 458 -10.17 14.66 36.64
N LYS A 459 -9.54 13.51 36.45
CA LYS A 459 -8.12 13.29 36.81
C LYS A 459 -7.19 14.06 35.88
N TRP A 460 -7.45 14.02 34.58
CA TRP A 460 -6.69 14.80 33.59
C TRP A 460 -6.82 16.30 33.85
N PHE A 461 -8.05 16.78 34.05
CA PHE A 461 -8.39 18.17 34.30
C PHE A 461 -7.69 18.77 35.53
N ARG A 462 -7.65 18.02 36.65
CA ARG A 462 -6.99 18.48 37.89
C ARG A 462 -5.47 18.65 37.75
N GLN A 463 -4.84 17.98 36.78
CA GLN A 463 -3.40 18.13 36.54
C GLN A 463 -3.08 19.37 35.72
N VAL A 464 -3.99 19.75 34.83
CA VAL A 464 -3.87 20.98 34.04
C VAL A 464 -3.92 22.21 34.96
N LYS A 465 -4.62 22.15 36.11
CA LYS A 465 -4.79 23.29 37.04
C LYS A 465 -4.69 22.90 38.51
N LYS A 466 -3.66 23.42 39.19
CA LYS A 466 -3.26 23.06 40.57
C LYS A 466 -4.15 23.61 41.70
N GLU A 467 -5.08 24.55 41.45
CA GLU A 467 -6.00 25.11 42.45
C GLU A 467 -7.47 24.83 42.05
N PHE A 468 -8.20 24.09 42.88
CA PHE A 468 -9.55 23.57 42.59
C PHE A 468 -10.55 23.93 43.71
N TRP A 469 -11.67 24.56 43.36
CA TRP A 469 -12.84 24.77 44.23
C TRP A 469 -14.14 24.56 43.42
N ILE A 470 -15.13 23.87 43.99
CA ILE A 470 -16.31 23.35 43.27
C ILE A 470 -17.32 24.46 42.84
N GLY A 471 -17.27 25.64 43.47
CA GLY A 471 -18.24 26.72 43.23
C GLY A 471 -18.14 27.45 41.88
N ASP A 472 -16.98 27.43 41.21
CA ASP A 472 -16.71 28.25 40.01
C ASP A 472 -16.64 27.45 38.69
N ILE A 473 -17.10 26.20 38.69
CA ILE A 473 -17.00 25.27 37.56
C ILE A 473 -17.49 25.85 36.22
N MET A 474 -18.52 26.71 36.23
CA MET A 474 -19.08 27.32 35.00
C MET A 474 -18.19 28.44 34.46
N SER A 475 -17.74 29.37 35.33
CA SER A 475 -16.74 30.39 35.01
C SER A 475 -15.44 29.75 34.48
N TRP A 476 -15.18 28.52 34.89
CA TRP A 476 -14.01 27.77 34.50
C TRP A 476 -14.16 27.04 33.16
N ILE A 477 -15.34 26.51 32.82
CA ILE A 477 -15.63 26.03 31.46
C ILE A 477 -15.43 27.17 30.47
N ASP A 478 -15.88 28.38 30.82
CA ASP A 478 -15.69 29.58 30.01
C ASP A 478 -14.21 30.01 29.92
N GLN A 479 -13.41 29.84 30.99
CA GLN A 479 -11.96 30.09 30.95
C GLN A 479 -11.16 29.01 30.21
N LEU A 480 -11.61 27.75 30.22
CA LEU A 480 -11.09 26.66 29.40
C LEU A 480 -11.39 26.93 27.92
N GLU A 481 -12.60 27.42 27.60
CA GLU A 481 -12.99 27.91 26.27
C GLU A 481 -12.00 29.01 25.80
N ASP A 482 -11.76 30.02 26.65
CA ASP A 482 -10.84 31.14 26.38
C ASP A 482 -9.37 30.70 26.23
N TRP A 483 -8.95 29.66 26.97
CA TRP A 483 -7.60 29.09 26.90
C TRP A 483 -7.40 28.22 25.65
N LEU A 484 -8.38 27.36 25.32
CA LEU A 484 -8.40 26.55 24.10
C LEU A 484 -8.42 27.45 22.84
N GLU A 485 -9.11 28.60 22.89
CA GLU A 485 -9.08 29.59 21.80
C GLU A 485 -7.71 30.24 21.60
N LYS A 486 -6.94 30.41 22.68
CA LYS A 486 -5.64 31.11 22.70
C LYS A 486 -4.42 30.17 22.58
N ALA A 487 -4.63 28.85 22.58
CA ALA A 487 -3.61 27.80 22.41
C ALA A 487 -3.30 27.50 20.91
N THR A 488 -3.32 28.55 20.09
CA THR A 488 -3.10 28.52 18.64
C THR A 488 -1.62 28.27 18.29
N GLY A 489 -1.26 26.99 18.22
CA GLY A 489 0.01 26.50 17.68
C GLY A 489 -0.11 25.09 17.11
N LEU A 490 -1.31 24.70 16.65
CA LEU A 490 -1.53 23.39 16.03
C LEU A 490 -1.28 23.50 14.52
N ASP A 491 -0.15 22.94 14.05
CA ASP A 491 0.19 22.82 12.63
C ASP A 491 -0.65 21.71 11.96
N VAL A 492 -1.97 21.86 12.04
CA VAL A 492 -3.00 21.00 11.44
C VAL A 492 -4.02 21.89 10.72
N PRO A 493 -4.81 21.33 9.78
CA PRO A 493 -5.93 22.04 9.19
C PRO A 493 -6.82 22.70 10.29
N PRO A 494 -7.17 24.00 10.16
CA PRO A 494 -7.89 24.76 11.21
C PRO A 494 -9.22 24.14 11.68
N ASP A 495 -9.82 23.29 10.84
CA ASP A 495 -11.04 22.54 11.12
C ASP A 495 -10.84 21.39 12.13
N ILE A 496 -9.69 20.71 12.11
CA ILE A 496 -9.37 19.65 13.09
C ILE A 496 -9.12 20.25 14.47
N GLU A 497 -8.43 21.39 14.53
CA GLU A 497 -8.24 22.14 15.76
C GLU A 497 -9.60 22.61 16.33
N GLN A 498 -10.51 23.11 15.48
CA GLN A 498 -11.86 23.46 15.91
C GLN A 498 -12.67 22.26 16.43
N LYS A 499 -12.54 21.09 15.78
CA LYS A 499 -13.18 19.85 16.25
C LYS A 499 -12.68 19.41 17.62
N ALA A 500 -11.37 19.48 17.87
CA ALA A 500 -10.77 19.20 19.17
C ALA A 500 -11.36 20.11 20.26
N ARG A 501 -11.42 21.42 19.99
CA ARG A 501 -11.99 22.43 20.90
C ARG A 501 -13.46 22.13 21.18
N HIS A 502 -14.22 21.79 20.14
CA HIS A 502 -15.65 21.48 20.25
C HIS A 502 -15.91 20.18 21.01
N GLY A 503 -15.12 19.13 20.76
CA GLY A 503 -15.26 17.83 21.44
C GLY A 503 -14.95 17.92 22.93
N VAL A 504 -13.85 18.57 23.31
CA VAL A 504 -13.51 18.80 24.72
C VAL A 504 -14.63 19.57 25.43
N ARG A 505 -15.20 20.58 24.76
CA ARG A 505 -16.32 21.38 25.26
C ARG A 505 -17.58 20.54 25.51
N GLN A 506 -17.97 19.72 24.54
CA GLN A 506 -19.15 18.86 24.67
C GLN A 506 -18.97 17.83 25.79
N THR A 507 -17.79 17.21 25.88
CA THR A 507 -17.49 16.23 26.93
C THR A 507 -17.49 16.86 28.31
N ALA A 508 -16.88 18.04 28.48
CA ALA A 508 -16.88 18.76 29.75
C ALA A 508 -18.30 19.09 30.22
N ARG A 509 -19.16 19.61 29.33
CA ARG A 509 -20.57 19.93 29.63
C ARG A 509 -21.37 18.68 29.99
N ARG A 510 -21.24 17.61 29.20
CA ARG A 510 -21.91 16.33 29.46
C ARG A 510 -21.49 15.73 30.80
N LYS A 511 -20.19 15.68 31.10
CA LYS A 511 -19.66 15.14 32.37
C LYS A 511 -20.08 16.00 33.57
N LEU A 512 -20.21 17.31 33.39
CA LEU A 512 -20.75 18.20 34.41
C LEU A 512 -22.23 17.94 34.66
N ASP A 513 -23.05 17.81 33.61
CA ASP A 513 -24.47 17.49 33.75
C ASP A 513 -24.67 16.12 34.43
N GLU A 514 -23.88 15.10 34.06
CA GLU A 514 -23.85 13.78 34.71
C GLU A 514 -23.47 13.90 36.21
N PHE A 515 -22.48 14.72 36.55
CA PHE A 515 -22.06 14.97 37.94
C PHE A 515 -23.14 15.70 38.76
N LEU A 516 -23.77 16.73 38.19
CA LEU A 516 -24.85 17.50 38.83
C LEU A 516 -26.14 16.67 38.99
N MET A 517 -26.39 15.72 38.07
CA MET A 517 -27.51 14.77 38.19
C MET A 517 -27.26 13.68 39.24
N SER A 518 -26.01 13.28 39.45
CA SER A 518 -25.63 12.24 40.41
C SER A 518 -25.34 12.76 41.83
N ASN A 519 -25.24 14.09 42.03
CA ASN A 519 -24.93 14.71 43.32
C ASN A 519 -25.93 15.84 43.70
N PRO A 520 -27.02 15.54 44.43
CA PRO A 520 -28.13 16.47 44.64
C PRO A 520 -27.77 17.75 45.42
N PHE A 521 -26.68 17.77 46.20
CA PHE A 521 -26.23 18.96 46.93
C PHE A 521 -25.61 20.03 46.01
N ALA A 522 -25.04 19.65 44.86
CA ALA A 522 -24.45 20.59 43.90
C ALA A 522 -25.51 21.34 43.06
N ARG A 523 -26.77 20.90 43.11
CA ARG A 523 -27.90 21.57 42.45
C ARG A 523 -28.31 22.86 43.16
N TYR A 524 -28.08 22.95 44.48
CA TYR A 524 -28.50 24.09 45.30
C TYR A 524 -27.72 25.38 45.01
N THR A 525 -26.51 25.27 44.45
CA THR A 525 -25.70 26.41 43.98
C THR A 525 -26.05 26.86 42.55
N ARG A 526 -26.99 26.19 41.86
CA ARG A 526 -27.42 26.56 40.49
C ARG A 526 -28.53 27.61 40.48
N GLU A 527 -29.24 27.80 41.60
CA GLU A 527 -30.39 28.71 41.72
C GLU A 527 -30.15 29.90 42.68
N SER A 528 -28.92 30.09 43.16
CA SER A 528 -28.53 31.22 44.04
C SER A 528 -27.68 32.25 43.32
#